data_AF-A0A5J4UHH8-F1
#
_entry.id   AF-A0A5J4UHH8-F1
#
_cell.length_a   1.000
_cell.length_b   1.000
_cell.length_c   1.000
_cell.angle_alpha   90.00
_cell.angle_beta   90.00
_cell.angle_gamma   90.00
#
_symmetry.space_group_name_H-M   'P 1'
#
loop_
_entity.id
_entity.type
_entity.pdbx_description
1 polymer ?
#
loop_
_entity_poly.entity_id
_entity_poly.type
_entity_poly.pdbx_seq_one_letter_code
_entity_poly.pdbx_strand_id
1 'polypeptide(L)'
;MSIWEMRTFIETMKTLGYPKLISYASFRQPNFELVSEAAHWLLKRSDPTFSYPYEISTENDRVALINTICNHAWSKIHIRLNSRKLYAANDECVHELCKFAKILGDASRETPTTALSDSVIGSDIAPQDAKDARQLAQDITQEGARLSDNLDAEHDLKRSRIAALQVPMEPELAERVLAQKNIEAREEVENLKLRLKELETDKESLT
;
A
#
# COMPACT_ATOMS: atom_id res chain seq x y z
N MET A 1 3.21 0.95 -31.49
CA MET A 1 3.12 -0.32 -30.73
C MET A 1 4.50 -0.90 -30.38
N SER A 2 4.74 -1.37 -29.15
CA SER A 2 5.86 -2.30 -28.84
C SER A 2 5.36 -3.74 -28.87
N ILE A 3 6.04 -4.64 -29.61
CA ILE A 3 5.69 -6.07 -29.70
C ILE A 3 5.62 -6.70 -28.30
N TRP A 4 6.46 -6.23 -27.38
CA TRP A 4 6.47 -6.63 -25.98
C TRP A 4 5.16 -6.33 -25.25
N GLU A 5 4.60 -5.13 -25.41
CA GLU A 5 3.36 -4.75 -24.72
C GLU A 5 2.17 -5.59 -25.17
N MET A 6 2.10 -5.89 -26.47
CA MET A 6 1.08 -6.77 -27.04
C MET A 6 1.23 -8.19 -26.50
N ARG A 7 2.47 -8.70 -26.43
CA ARG A 7 2.75 -10.01 -25.84
C ARG A 7 2.30 -10.06 -24.39
N THR A 8 2.73 -9.09 -23.60
CA THR A 8 2.37 -9.00 -22.18
C THR A 8 0.86 -8.93 -22.01
N PHE A 9 0.16 -8.11 -22.82
CA PHE A 9 -1.30 -8.02 -22.75
C PHE A 9 -1.99 -9.35 -23.09
N ILE A 10 -1.56 -10.06 -24.14
CA ILE A 10 -2.13 -11.37 -24.49
C ILE A 10 -1.89 -12.38 -23.36
N GLU A 11 -0.67 -12.42 -22.81
CA GLU A 11 -0.32 -13.32 -21.72
C GLU A 11 -1.13 -13.00 -20.46
N THR A 12 -1.24 -11.74 -20.05
CA THR A 12 -2.02 -11.35 -18.86
C THR A 12 -3.52 -11.60 -19.03
N MET A 13 -4.09 -11.31 -20.20
CA MET A 13 -5.49 -11.62 -20.48
C MET A 13 -5.77 -13.13 -20.42
N LYS A 14 -4.84 -13.96 -20.90
CA LYS A 14 -4.93 -15.41 -20.78
C LYS A 14 -4.86 -15.87 -19.32
N THR A 15 -3.93 -15.35 -18.52
CA THR A 15 -3.83 -15.70 -17.10
C THR A 15 -5.06 -15.29 -16.31
N LEU A 16 -5.68 -14.17 -16.67
CA LEU A 16 -6.92 -13.70 -16.05
C LEU A 16 -8.17 -14.51 -16.46
N GLY A 17 -8.06 -15.38 -17.48
CA GLY A 17 -9.15 -16.22 -17.96
C GLY A 17 -10.06 -15.56 -19.00
N TYR A 18 -9.55 -14.62 -19.79
CA TYR A 18 -10.33 -14.00 -20.86
C TYR A 18 -10.76 -15.06 -21.91
N PRO A 19 -12.05 -15.17 -22.23
CA PRO A 19 -12.57 -16.30 -23.02
C PRO A 19 -12.24 -16.22 -24.53
N LYS A 20 -12.00 -15.02 -25.08
CA LYS A 20 -11.73 -14.86 -26.52
C LYS A 20 -10.24 -14.85 -26.82
N LEU A 21 -9.87 -15.48 -27.95
CA LEU A 21 -8.49 -15.44 -28.41
C LEU A 21 -8.15 -14.05 -28.99
N ILE A 22 -7.10 -13.45 -28.43
CA ILE A 22 -6.51 -12.21 -28.93
C ILE A 22 -5.26 -12.56 -29.74
N SER A 23 -5.23 -12.14 -31.01
CA SER A 23 -4.07 -12.33 -31.88
C SER A 23 -3.24 -11.05 -32.00
N TYR A 24 -1.97 -11.16 -32.39
CA TYR A 24 -1.13 -10.00 -32.72
C TYR A 24 -1.64 -9.18 -33.92
N ALA A 25 -2.44 -9.79 -34.79
CA ALA A 25 -3.00 -9.12 -35.96
C ALA A 25 -4.27 -8.31 -35.61
N SER A 26 -4.91 -8.61 -34.47
CA SER A 26 -6.24 -8.09 -34.11
C SER A 26 -6.29 -6.57 -33.93
N PHE A 27 -5.16 -5.92 -33.66
CA PHE A 27 -5.05 -4.46 -33.48
C PHE A 27 -4.25 -3.76 -34.59
N ARG A 28 -3.87 -4.47 -35.66
CA ARG A 28 -3.23 -3.85 -36.83
C ARG A 28 -4.21 -2.97 -37.61
N GLN A 29 -5.50 -3.26 -37.49
CA GLN A 29 -6.60 -2.44 -37.99
C GLN A 29 -7.52 -2.10 -36.82
N PRO A 30 -8.21 -0.95 -36.86
CA PRO A 30 -9.14 -0.56 -35.81
C PRO A 30 -10.19 -1.63 -35.55
N ASN A 31 -10.17 -2.23 -34.35
CA ASN A 31 -11.11 -3.28 -33.95
C ASN A 31 -11.82 -2.88 -32.66
N PHE A 32 -12.85 -2.03 -32.80
CA PHE A 32 -13.57 -1.49 -31.65
C PHE A 32 -14.34 -2.56 -30.87
N GLU A 33 -14.87 -3.58 -31.55
CA GLU A 33 -15.60 -4.67 -30.90
C GLU A 33 -14.71 -5.38 -29.89
N LEU A 34 -13.49 -5.77 -30.30
CA LEU A 34 -12.54 -6.42 -29.40
C LEU A 34 -12.10 -5.50 -28.24
N VAL A 35 -11.87 -4.22 -28.50
CA VAL A 35 -11.44 -3.26 -27.47
C VAL A 35 -12.53 -3.03 -26.43
N SER A 36 -13.75 -2.74 -26.89
CA SER A 36 -14.90 -2.48 -26.04
C SER A 36 -15.24 -3.69 -25.19
N GLU A 37 -15.21 -4.89 -25.78
CA GLU A 37 -15.44 -6.13 -25.05
C GLU A 37 -14.33 -6.41 -24.03
N ALA A 38 -13.05 -6.30 -24.42
CA ALA A 38 -11.94 -6.54 -23.51
C ALA A 38 -11.95 -5.56 -22.33
N ALA A 39 -12.21 -4.28 -22.59
CA ALA A 39 -12.33 -3.26 -21.55
C ALA A 39 -13.54 -3.50 -20.62
N HIS A 40 -14.69 -3.83 -21.19
CA HIS A 40 -15.89 -4.16 -20.43
C HIS A 40 -15.69 -5.41 -19.56
N TRP A 41 -15.05 -6.44 -20.11
CA TRP A 41 -14.74 -7.68 -19.40
C TRP A 41 -13.76 -7.43 -18.25
N LEU A 42 -12.68 -6.66 -18.47
CA LEU A 42 -11.73 -6.30 -17.42
C LEU A 42 -12.43 -5.58 -16.27
N LEU A 43 -13.34 -4.65 -16.59
CA LEU A 43 -14.10 -3.90 -15.59
C LEU A 43 -15.03 -4.79 -14.78
N LYS A 44 -15.76 -5.69 -15.45
CA LYS A 44 -16.64 -6.66 -14.78
C LYS A 44 -15.86 -7.68 -13.94
N ARG A 45 -14.65 -8.05 -14.36
CA ARG A 45 -13.76 -8.93 -13.61
C ARG A 45 -13.22 -8.25 -12.35
N SER A 46 -12.91 -6.97 -12.42
CA SER A 46 -12.44 -6.19 -11.26
C SER A 46 -13.55 -5.80 -10.29
N ASP A 47 -14.76 -5.55 -10.79
CA ASP A 47 -15.91 -5.15 -9.97
C ASP A 47 -17.16 -5.93 -10.40
N PRO A 48 -17.57 -6.96 -9.64
CA PRO A 48 -18.78 -7.71 -9.92
C PRO A 48 -20.08 -6.88 -9.89
N THR A 49 -20.07 -5.71 -9.25
CA THR A 49 -21.23 -4.81 -9.19
C THR A 49 -21.37 -3.94 -10.43
N PHE A 50 -20.35 -3.91 -11.29
CA PHE A 50 -20.41 -3.17 -12.55
C PHE A 50 -21.50 -3.76 -13.45
N SER A 51 -22.60 -3.01 -13.59
CA SER A 51 -23.76 -3.37 -14.40
C SER A 51 -24.05 -2.22 -15.36
N TYR A 52 -23.55 -2.36 -16.57
CA TYR A 52 -23.83 -1.45 -17.69
C TYR A 52 -24.11 -2.31 -18.92
N PRO A 53 -25.18 -2.03 -19.70
CA PRO A 53 -25.47 -2.77 -20.92
C PRO A 53 -24.30 -2.70 -21.91
N TYR A 54 -23.90 -3.84 -22.46
CA TYR A 54 -22.92 -3.88 -23.53
C TYR A 54 -23.64 -3.61 -24.87
N GLU A 55 -23.68 -2.35 -25.29
CA GLU A 55 -24.28 -1.91 -26.55
C GLU A 55 -23.27 -1.10 -27.38
N ILE A 56 -23.06 -1.50 -28.63
CA ILE A 56 -22.08 -0.93 -29.56
C ILE A 56 -22.67 -0.63 -30.94
N SER A 57 -24.00 -0.64 -31.04
CA SER A 57 -24.77 -0.55 -32.28
C SER A 57 -24.61 0.82 -32.95
N THR A 58 -24.79 1.90 -32.19
CA THR A 58 -24.64 3.27 -32.68
C THR A 58 -23.34 3.90 -32.21
N GLU A 59 -22.91 4.97 -32.90
CA GLU A 59 -21.74 5.73 -32.48
C GLU A 59 -21.88 6.33 -31.07
N ASN A 60 -23.08 6.82 -30.75
CA ASN A 60 -23.38 7.35 -29.43
C ASN A 60 -23.23 6.28 -28.33
N ASP A 61 -23.69 5.05 -28.59
CA ASP A 61 -23.56 3.96 -27.62
C ASP A 61 -22.09 3.61 -27.37
N ARG A 62 -21.27 3.60 -28.42
CA ARG A 62 -19.83 3.34 -28.31
C ARG A 62 -19.13 4.40 -27.47
N VAL A 63 -19.44 5.68 -27.71
CA VAL A 63 -18.87 6.80 -26.93
C VAL A 63 -19.36 6.73 -25.47
N ALA A 64 -20.65 6.45 -25.24
CA ALA A 64 -21.21 6.30 -23.91
C ALA A 64 -20.57 5.13 -23.13
N LEU A 65 -20.38 3.99 -23.78
CA LEU A 65 -19.72 2.82 -23.21
C LEU A 65 -18.27 3.14 -22.78
N ILE A 66 -17.47 3.73 -23.68
CA ILE A 66 -16.07 4.07 -23.37
C ILE A 66 -15.98 5.09 -22.23
N ASN A 67 -16.83 6.12 -22.23
CA ASN A 67 -16.85 7.12 -21.15
C ASN A 67 -17.23 6.48 -19.81
N THR A 68 -18.22 5.58 -19.81
CA THR A 68 -18.65 4.85 -18.61
C THR A 68 -17.52 3.98 -18.07
N ILE A 69 -16.83 3.24 -18.94
CA ILE A 69 -15.69 2.40 -18.56
C ILE A 69 -14.56 3.25 -17.96
N CYS A 70 -14.18 4.35 -18.62
CA CYS A 70 -13.11 5.23 -18.12
C CYS A 70 -13.47 5.86 -16.77
N ASN A 71 -14.70 6.34 -16.59
CA ASN A 71 -15.16 6.94 -15.34
C ASN A 71 -15.21 5.92 -14.21
N HIS A 72 -15.65 4.69 -14.50
CA HIS A 72 -15.69 3.62 -13.52
C HIS A 72 -14.28 3.15 -13.13
N ALA A 73 -13.39 2.96 -14.11
CA ALA A 73 -11.99 2.62 -13.87
C ALA A 73 -11.26 3.68 -13.02
N TRP A 74 -11.56 4.97 -13.23
CA TRP A 74 -11.00 6.05 -12.42
C TRP A 74 -11.56 6.07 -10.99
N SER A 75 -12.87 5.89 -10.83
CA SER A 75 -13.53 6.03 -9.52
C SER A 75 -13.35 4.83 -8.60
N LYS A 76 -13.33 3.60 -9.14
CA LYS A 76 -13.28 2.35 -8.35
C LYS A 76 -11.89 1.72 -8.31
N ILE A 77 -11.15 1.80 -9.42
CA ILE A 77 -9.87 1.10 -9.59
C ILE A 77 -8.71 2.11 -9.57
N HIS A 78 -8.99 3.41 -9.59
CA HIS A 78 -8.02 4.49 -9.61
C HIS A 78 -7.04 4.44 -10.80
N ILE A 79 -7.52 3.96 -11.95
CA ILE A 79 -6.75 3.90 -13.20
C ILE A 79 -7.20 5.01 -14.15
N ARG A 80 -6.25 5.81 -14.62
CA ARG A 80 -6.51 6.84 -15.64
C ARG A 80 -6.33 6.27 -17.04
N LEU A 81 -7.45 5.95 -17.69
CA LEU A 81 -7.48 5.50 -19.09
C LEU A 81 -7.75 6.66 -20.05
N ASN A 82 -7.18 6.59 -21.26
CA ASN A 82 -7.43 7.58 -22.31
C ASN A 82 -8.60 7.12 -23.22
N SER A 83 -9.75 7.78 -23.09
CA SER A 83 -10.96 7.46 -23.87
C SER A 83 -10.77 7.61 -25.38
N ARG A 84 -9.98 8.58 -25.84
CA ARG A 84 -9.70 8.77 -27.28
C ARG A 84 -8.94 7.59 -27.85
N LYS A 85 -7.92 7.09 -27.12
CA LYS A 85 -7.13 5.94 -27.56
C LYS A 85 -7.93 4.65 -27.56
N LEU A 86 -8.75 4.43 -26.53
CA LEU A 86 -9.65 3.28 -26.49
C LEU A 86 -10.67 3.31 -27.64
N TYR A 87 -11.26 4.47 -27.92
CA TYR A 87 -12.23 4.61 -29.01
C TYR A 87 -11.60 4.44 -30.40
N ALA A 88 -10.38 4.95 -30.61
CA ALA A 88 -9.65 4.78 -31.88
C ALA A 88 -9.40 3.30 -32.21
N ALA A 89 -9.39 2.43 -31.19
CA ALA A 89 -9.24 0.98 -31.29
C ALA A 89 -8.06 0.49 -32.14
N ASN A 90 -7.03 1.33 -32.25
CA ASN A 90 -5.81 1.11 -33.00
C ASN A 90 -4.73 0.47 -32.10
N ASP A 91 -3.49 0.44 -32.56
CA ASP A 91 -2.38 -0.15 -31.81
C ASP A 91 -2.09 0.57 -30.48
N GLU A 92 -2.44 1.84 -30.35
CA GLU A 92 -2.26 2.61 -29.10
C GLU A 92 -3.28 2.25 -28.01
N CYS A 93 -4.45 1.70 -28.36
CA CYS A 93 -5.43 1.29 -27.36
C CYS A 93 -4.92 0.14 -26.47
N VAL A 94 -4.05 -0.71 -27.03
CA VAL A 94 -3.45 -1.86 -26.34
C VAL A 94 -2.63 -1.39 -25.15
N HIS A 95 -1.95 -0.24 -25.26
CA HIS A 95 -1.19 0.32 -24.15
C HIS A 95 -2.11 0.69 -22.97
N GLU A 96 -3.27 1.28 -23.25
CA GLU A 96 -4.26 1.62 -22.21
C GLU A 96 -4.89 0.36 -21.60
N LEU A 97 -5.26 -0.63 -22.42
CA LEU A 97 -5.77 -1.92 -21.93
C LEU A 97 -4.74 -2.70 -21.10
N CYS A 98 -3.46 -2.63 -21.50
CA CYS A 98 -2.37 -3.30 -20.81
C CYS A 98 -2.12 -2.71 -19.42
N LYS A 99 -2.29 -1.39 -19.21
CA LYS A 99 -2.25 -0.78 -17.87
C LYS A 99 -3.29 -1.42 -16.94
N PHE A 100 -4.50 -1.59 -17.44
CA PHE A 100 -5.58 -2.19 -16.67
C PHE A 100 -5.30 -3.68 -16.40
N ALA A 101 -4.99 -4.45 -17.45
CA ALA A 101 -4.74 -5.88 -17.31
C ALA A 101 -3.56 -6.20 -16.37
N LYS A 102 -2.50 -5.37 -16.36
CA LYS A 102 -1.36 -5.55 -15.45
C LYS A 102 -1.75 -5.41 -13.98
N ILE A 103 -2.47 -4.33 -13.64
CA ILE A 103 -2.91 -4.10 -12.24
C ILE A 103 -3.76 -5.27 -11.74
N LEU A 104 -4.69 -5.74 -12.57
CA LEU A 104 -5.52 -6.88 -12.21
C LEU A 104 -4.73 -8.20 -12.18
N GLY A 105 -3.76 -8.37 -13.09
CA GLY A 105 -2.86 -9.52 -13.12
C GLY A 105 -1.95 -9.61 -11.91
N ASP A 106 -1.39 -8.49 -11.47
CA ASP A 106 -0.55 -8.42 -10.27
C ASP A 106 -1.37 -8.72 -9.01
N ALA A 107 -2.56 -8.11 -8.88
CA ALA A 107 -3.49 -8.43 -7.79
C ALA A 107 -3.93 -9.92 -7.79
N SER A 108 -4.13 -10.50 -8.98
CA SER A 108 -4.48 -11.92 -9.12
C SER A 108 -3.32 -12.88 -8.82
N ARG A 109 -2.07 -12.41 -8.86
CA ARG A 109 -0.88 -13.21 -8.51
C ARG A 109 -0.55 -13.13 -7.03
N GLU A 110 -0.81 -11.98 -6.41
CA GLU A 110 -0.65 -11.75 -4.97
C GLU A 110 -1.74 -12.46 -4.15
N THR A 111 -2.89 -12.73 -4.75
CA THR A 111 -3.90 -13.62 -4.17
C THR A 111 -3.53 -15.06 -4.50
N PRO A 112 -3.01 -15.87 -3.56
CA PRO A 112 -2.85 -17.31 -3.79
C PRO A 112 -4.26 -17.87 -4.01
N THR A 113 -4.55 -18.12 -5.28
CA THR A 113 -5.72 -18.79 -5.86
C THR A 113 -6.65 -19.46 -4.83
N THR A 114 -7.51 -18.67 -4.18
CA THR A 114 -8.71 -19.18 -3.54
C THR A 114 -9.82 -19.16 -4.59
N ALA A 115 -9.59 -19.87 -5.70
CA ALA A 115 -10.62 -20.11 -6.69
C ALA A 115 -11.39 -21.35 -6.26
N LEU A 116 -12.48 -21.11 -5.53
CA LEU A 116 -13.74 -21.86 -5.50
C LEU A 116 -13.76 -23.13 -6.36
N SER A 117 -13.10 -24.17 -5.86
CA SER A 117 -13.38 -25.56 -6.24
C SER A 117 -13.66 -26.28 -4.93
N ASP A 118 -14.88 -26.79 -4.86
CA ASP A 118 -15.48 -27.50 -3.75
C ASP A 118 -14.82 -28.89 -3.60
N SER A 119 -13.54 -28.91 -3.20
CA SER A 119 -12.85 -30.15 -2.88
C SER A 119 -11.74 -29.94 -1.85
N VAL A 120 -11.93 -30.60 -0.71
CA VAL A 120 -10.91 -31.02 0.25
C VAL A 120 -10.39 -29.91 1.18
N ILE A 121 -10.92 -29.99 2.41
CA ILE A 121 -10.27 -29.54 3.64
C ILE A 121 -8.85 -30.13 3.66
N GLY A 122 -7.88 -29.28 3.32
CA GLY A 122 -6.46 -29.61 3.32
C GLY A 122 -5.68 -28.32 3.18
N SER A 123 -5.71 -27.48 4.21
CA SER A 123 -4.91 -26.26 4.26
C SER A 123 -3.44 -26.64 4.42
N ASP A 124 -2.76 -26.92 3.32
CA ASP A 124 -1.30 -26.91 3.29
C ASP A 124 -0.84 -25.45 3.24
N ILE A 125 -1.02 -24.74 4.37
CA ILE A 125 -0.31 -23.48 4.61
C ILE A 125 1.16 -23.88 4.66
N ALA A 126 1.98 -23.33 3.75
CA ALA A 126 3.40 -23.58 3.81
C ALA A 126 3.91 -23.21 5.21
N PRO A 127 4.74 -24.04 5.86
CA PRO A 127 5.15 -23.80 7.24
C PRO A 127 5.93 -22.50 7.43
N GLN A 128 6.40 -21.87 6.35
CA GLN A 128 6.98 -20.53 6.36
C GLN A 128 5.89 -19.46 6.49
N ASP A 129 4.85 -19.49 5.66
CA ASP A 129 3.72 -18.54 5.72
C ASP A 129 3.01 -18.60 7.08
N ALA A 130 2.89 -19.79 7.68
CA ALA A 130 2.32 -19.94 9.02
C ALA A 130 3.21 -19.36 10.15
N LYS A 131 4.52 -19.25 9.94
CA LYS A 131 5.46 -18.62 10.88
C LYS A 131 5.44 -17.12 10.72
N ASP A 132 5.49 -16.64 9.48
CA ASP A 132 5.45 -15.21 9.17
C ASP A 132 4.12 -14.60 9.63
N ALA A 133 2.99 -15.29 9.41
CA ALA A 133 1.69 -14.88 9.92
C ALA A 133 1.63 -14.84 11.47
N ARG A 134 2.31 -15.78 12.14
CA ARG A 134 2.41 -15.78 13.62
C ARG A 134 3.28 -14.64 14.14
N GLN A 135 4.38 -14.34 13.46
CA GLN A 135 5.26 -13.24 13.83
C GLN A 135 4.56 -11.90 13.62
N LEU A 136 3.89 -11.71 12.49
CA LEU A 136 3.09 -10.52 12.24
C LEU A 136 1.96 -10.36 13.27
N ALA A 137 1.29 -11.44 13.65
CA ALA A 137 0.27 -11.39 14.71
C ALA A 137 0.87 -10.96 16.07
N GLN A 138 2.08 -11.42 16.41
CA GLN A 138 2.80 -10.99 17.61
C GLN A 138 3.16 -9.50 17.55
N ASP A 139 3.68 -9.04 16.41
CA ASP A 139 4.03 -7.64 16.19
C ASP A 139 2.79 -6.74 16.30
N ILE A 140 1.65 -7.14 15.72
CA ILE A 140 0.38 -6.43 15.86
C ILE A 140 -0.05 -6.33 17.32
N THR A 141 0.05 -7.42 18.09
CA THR A 141 -0.29 -7.36 19.52
C THR A 141 0.68 -6.49 20.31
N GLN A 142 1.96 -6.48 19.97
CA GLN A 142 2.97 -5.65 20.63
C GLN A 142 2.76 -4.16 20.31
N GLU A 143 2.54 -3.81 19.05
CA GLU A 143 2.25 -2.43 18.64
C GLU A 143 0.90 -1.96 19.18
N GLY A 144 -0.09 -2.85 19.26
CA GLY A 144 -1.37 -2.57 19.93
C GLY A 144 -1.20 -2.23 21.40
N ALA A 145 -0.38 -2.98 22.13
CA ALA A 145 -0.06 -2.69 23.54
C ALA A 145 0.68 -1.35 23.67
N ARG A 146 1.71 -1.11 22.85
CA ARG A 146 2.44 0.16 22.82
C ARG A 146 1.53 1.36 22.54
N LEU A 147 0.61 1.21 21.59
CA LEU A 147 -0.35 2.26 21.27
C LEU A 147 -1.29 2.52 22.45
N SER A 148 -1.78 1.48 23.12
CA SER A 148 -2.60 1.63 24.33
C SER A 148 -1.86 2.40 25.42
N ASP A 149 -0.63 1.98 25.74
CA ASP A 149 0.20 2.65 26.76
C ASP A 149 0.46 4.13 26.41
N ASN A 150 0.74 4.41 25.14
CA ASN A 150 0.97 5.78 24.66
C ASN A 150 -0.30 6.64 24.72
N LEU A 151 -1.48 6.07 24.44
CA LEU A 151 -2.76 6.77 24.52
C LEU A 151 -3.16 7.03 25.98
N ASP A 152 -2.90 6.09 26.89
CA ASP A 152 -3.11 6.29 28.32
C ASP A 152 -2.22 7.43 28.85
N ALA A 153 -0.97 7.51 28.37
CA ALA A 153 -0.06 8.60 28.73
C ALA A 153 -0.37 9.96 28.05
N GLU A 154 -1.13 9.97 26.95
CA GLU A 154 -1.40 11.19 26.15
C GLU A 154 -2.07 12.27 26.98
N HIS A 155 -3.02 11.87 27.83
CA HIS A 155 -3.78 12.81 28.65
C HIS A 155 -2.87 13.59 29.60
N ASP A 156 -1.92 12.92 30.24
CA ASP A 156 -0.99 13.54 31.20
C ASP A 156 0.10 14.32 30.47
N LEU A 157 0.63 13.79 29.36
CA LEU A 157 1.58 14.49 28.49
C LEU A 157 0.98 15.76 27.90
N LYS A 158 -0.30 15.75 27.52
CA LYS A 158 -1.03 16.91 27.01
C LYS A 158 -1.21 17.97 28.09
N ARG A 159 -1.57 17.57 29.32
CA ARG A 159 -1.65 18.50 30.46
C ARG A 159 -0.29 19.13 30.76
N SER A 160 0.76 18.32 30.83
CA SER A 160 2.14 18.80 31.04
C SER A 160 2.59 19.76 29.93
N ARG A 161 2.31 19.42 28.66
CA ARG A 161 2.61 20.26 27.50
C ARG A 161 1.88 21.60 27.55
N ILE A 162 0.58 21.61 27.84
CA ILE A 162 -0.19 22.86 27.94
C ILE A 162 0.32 23.70 29.11
N ALA A 163 0.62 23.09 30.25
CA ALA A 163 1.20 23.78 31.40
C ALA A 163 2.55 24.42 31.03
N ALA A 164 3.45 23.67 30.37
CA ALA A 164 4.75 24.18 29.93
C ALA A 164 4.62 25.32 28.90
N LEU A 165 3.65 25.24 27.99
CA LEU A 165 3.38 26.30 27.01
C LEU A 165 2.72 27.54 27.62
N GLN A 166 1.98 27.38 28.72
CA GLN A 166 1.34 28.48 29.44
C GLN A 166 2.29 29.23 30.36
N VAL A 167 3.43 28.64 30.73
CA VAL A 167 4.51 29.37 31.40
C VAL A 167 5.20 30.23 30.35
N PRO A 168 5.06 31.58 30.39
CA PRO A 168 5.94 32.42 29.59
C PRO A 168 7.35 32.16 30.11
N MET A 169 8.22 31.65 29.24
CA MET A 169 9.62 31.40 29.59
C MET A 169 10.30 32.75 29.79
N GLU A 170 10.27 33.26 31.03
CA GLU A 170 11.10 34.39 31.42
C GLU A 170 12.57 33.95 31.31
N PRO A 171 13.39 34.58 30.45
CA PRO A 171 14.76 34.15 30.21
C PRO A 171 15.60 34.13 31.51
N GLU A 172 15.29 35.00 32.47
CA GLU A 172 15.96 35.07 33.77
C GLU A 172 15.67 33.86 34.68
N LEU A 173 14.44 33.30 34.63
CA LEU A 173 14.11 32.08 35.35
C LEU A 173 14.77 30.85 34.70
N ALA A 174 14.79 30.81 33.36
CA ALA A 174 15.46 29.75 32.62
C ALA A 174 16.97 29.72 32.90
N GLU A 175 17.64 30.88 32.93
CA GLU A 175 19.06 31.01 33.27
C GLU A 175 19.35 30.55 34.71
N ARG A 176 18.50 30.91 35.68
CA ARG A 176 18.66 30.46 37.08
C ARG A 176 18.50 28.95 37.22
N VAL A 177 17.50 28.37 36.57
CA VAL A 177 17.28 26.91 36.62
C VAL A 177 18.42 26.17 35.92
N LEU A 178 18.90 26.67 34.79
CA LEU A 178 20.06 26.10 34.10
C LEU A 178 21.33 26.20 34.95
N ALA A 179 21.58 27.32 35.62
CA ALA A 179 22.71 27.48 36.53
C ALA A 179 22.64 26.47 37.69
N GLN A 180 21.46 26.31 38.30
CA GLN A 180 21.24 25.35 39.38
C GLN A 180 21.48 23.90 38.91
N LYS A 181 20.94 23.51 37.76
CA LYS A 181 21.15 22.17 37.18
C LYS A 181 22.61 21.92 36.80
N ASN A 182 23.36 22.95 36.40
CA ASN A 182 24.79 22.85 36.13
C ASN A 182 25.59 22.60 37.42
N ILE A 183 25.19 23.21 38.54
CA ILE A 183 25.79 22.97 39.86
C ILE A 183 25.52 21.53 40.30
N GLU A 184 24.28 21.08 40.24
CA GLU A 184 23.90 19.70 40.59
C GLU A 184 24.66 18.67 39.74
N ALA A 185 24.75 18.87 38.42
CA ALA A 185 25.50 17.99 37.54
C ALA A 185 27.01 17.96 37.86
N ARG A 186 27.59 19.09 38.30
CA ARG A 186 28.99 19.15 38.74
C ARG A 186 29.21 18.38 40.04
N GLU A 187 28.28 18.50 40.99
CA GLU A 187 28.31 17.75 42.24
C GLU A 187 28.18 16.24 42.01
N GLU A 188 27.29 15.81 41.11
CA GLU A 188 27.18 14.41 40.71
C GLU A 188 28.47 13.89 40.07
N VAL A 189 29.10 14.68 39.19
CA VAL A 189 30.39 14.32 38.57
C VAL A 189 31.49 14.20 39.62
N GLU A 190 31.56 15.10 40.60
CA GLU A 190 32.54 15.01 41.69
C GLU A 190 32.28 13.80 42.59
N ASN A 191 31.02 13.49 42.90
CA ASN A 191 30.65 12.32 43.69
C ASN A 191 30.99 11.01 42.94
N LEU A 192 30.75 10.95 41.63
CA LEU A 192 31.14 9.84 40.79
C LEU A 192 32.65 9.68 40.71
N LYS A 193 33.42 10.78 40.58
CA LYS A 193 34.89 10.73 40.64
C LYS A 193 35.39 10.20 41.98
N LEU A 194 34.74 10.58 43.07
CA LEU A 194 35.11 10.12 44.42
C LEU A 194 34.86 8.62 44.57
N ARG A 195 33.69 8.13 44.13
CA ARG A 195 33.40 6.69 44.05
C ARG A 195 34.38 5.93 43.16
N LEU A 196 34.81 6.53 42.06
CA LEU A 196 35.80 5.93 41.15
C LEU A 196 37.15 5.78 41.85
N LYS A 197 37.59 6.79 42.60
CA LYS A 197 38.81 6.71 43.42
C LYS A 197 38.71 5.66 44.52
N GLU A 198 37.57 5.56 45.20
CA GLU A 198 37.34 4.52 46.21
C GLU A 198 37.45 3.11 45.59
N LEU A 199 36.86 2.91 44.41
CA LEU A 199 36.98 1.65 43.66
C LEU A 199 38.41 1.38 43.16
N GLU A 200 39.16 2.41 42.78
CA GLU A 200 40.58 2.27 42.43
C GLU A 200 41.42 1.85 43.64
N THR A 201 41.20 2.45 44.81
CA THR A 201 41.89 2.05 46.05
C THR A 201 41.50 0.65 46.50
N ASP A 202 40.22 0.27 46.36
CA ASP A 202 39.76 -1.09 46.66
C ASP A 202 40.43 -2.10 45.72
N LYS A 203 40.52 -1.78 44.42
CA LYS A 203 41.21 -2.61 43.44
C LYS A 203 42.71 -2.78 43.77
N GLU A 204 43.39 -1.70 44.15
CA GLU A 204 44.80 -1.75 44.56
C GLU A 204 45.01 -2.56 45.85
N SER A 205 44.03 -2.56 46.77
CA SER A 205 44.09 -3.37 47.99
C SER A 205 43.87 -4.88 47.77
N LEU A 206 43.29 -5.26 46.62
CA LEU A 206 42.98 -6.63 46.24
C LEU A 206 44.05 -7.29 45.35
N THR A 207 45.09 -6.55 44.94
CA THR A 207 46.25 -7.02 44.15
C THR A 207 47.53 -6.98 44.95
#